data_AF-A0AAJ0BMB4-F1
#
_entry.id   AF-A0AAJ0BMB4-F1
#
_cell.length_a   1.000
_cell.length_b   1.000
_cell.length_c   1.000
_cell.angle_alpha   90.00
_cell.angle_beta   90.00
_cell.angle_gamma   90.00
#
_symmetry.space_group_name_H-M   'P 1'
#
loop_
_entity.id
_entity.type
_entity.pdbx_description
1 polymer ?
#
loop_
_entity_poly.entity_id
_entity_poly.type
_entity_poly.pdbx_seq_one_letter_code
_entity_poly.pdbx_strand_id
1 'polypeptide(L)'
;MQRLTHSLTRVLAASSFLKTAAASSTSNIPILNSNQQPRFSSSSSSPPTKMSSSSATDTFLDLVKSRRTYYALNKTLPISSDRIRDIITQATLHVPSSFNSQSNRVLVLLGDDHTKFWSLTSSILQAIVPADKWESTAQRMQMFSAGAGTILFFEDRAVIEGMQAKFAIYADRFPGWATQSAAMLQFVLWTALEAEGLGANLQHYNPLVDAKVAETWGVPETWRLNAQLVFGGRAGEPGEKAFGPIEEKVKFFGF
;
A
#
# COMPACT_ATOMS: atom_id res chain seq x y z
N MET A 1 -45.63 -35.20 -3.73
CA MET A 1 -46.58 -35.68 -2.70
C MET A 1 -45.79 -35.94 -1.43
N GLN A 2 -46.05 -35.14 -0.38
CA GLN A 2 -45.92 -35.39 1.08
C GLN A 2 -44.55 -35.82 1.66
N ARG A 3 -44.06 -35.41 2.83
CA ARG A 3 -44.32 -34.42 3.92
C ARG A 3 -43.03 -34.49 4.79
N LEU A 4 -42.35 -33.38 5.10
CA LEU A 4 -42.33 -32.68 6.41
C LEU A 4 -42.19 -33.55 7.68
N THR A 5 -41.16 -33.29 8.50
CA THR A 5 -41.20 -32.86 9.94
C THR A 5 -39.78 -32.93 10.57
N HIS A 6 -39.21 -31.78 10.97
CA HIS A 6 -39.05 -31.23 12.34
C HIS A 6 -37.74 -31.59 13.07
N SER A 7 -36.94 -30.57 13.42
CA SER A 7 -36.76 -30.15 14.83
C SER A 7 -35.89 -28.88 14.93
N LEU A 8 -36.51 -27.81 15.42
CA LEU A 8 -35.92 -26.55 15.91
C LEU A 8 -36.12 -26.53 17.43
N THR A 9 -35.07 -26.52 18.26
CA THR A 9 -35.10 -25.84 19.58
C THR A 9 -33.70 -25.80 20.23
N ARG A 10 -33.18 -24.61 20.56
CA ARG A 10 -32.95 -24.13 21.94
C ARG A 10 -32.20 -22.81 21.97
N VAL A 11 -32.76 -21.90 22.76
CA VAL A 11 -32.37 -20.51 23.02
C VAL A 11 -32.21 -20.36 24.54
N LEU A 12 -31.18 -19.60 24.95
CA LEU A 12 -30.95 -18.87 26.22
C LEU A 12 -30.80 -19.64 27.56
N ALA A 13 -29.64 -19.42 28.21
CA ALA A 13 -29.51 -19.02 29.62
C ALA A 13 -28.04 -18.69 29.99
N ALA A 14 -27.77 -17.46 30.43
CA ALA A 14 -26.63 -17.06 31.28
C ALA A 14 -26.98 -15.68 31.89
N SER A 15 -27.58 -15.63 33.08
CA SER A 15 -26.92 -15.55 34.40
C SER A 15 -26.22 -14.21 34.66
N SER A 16 -26.90 -13.39 35.43
CA SER A 16 -26.47 -12.17 36.12
C SER A 16 -25.48 -12.47 37.26
N PHE A 17 -24.60 -11.51 37.57
CA PHE A 17 -24.25 -11.01 38.93
C PHE A 17 -22.93 -10.22 38.87
N LEU A 18 -22.95 -8.93 39.23
CA LEU A 18 -22.05 -8.37 40.25
C LEU A 18 -22.45 -6.93 40.62
N LYS A 19 -22.57 -6.72 41.93
CA LYS A 19 -22.80 -5.49 42.70
C LYS A 19 -21.55 -4.60 42.64
N THR A 20 -21.70 -3.27 42.73
CA THR A 20 -21.33 -2.46 43.93
C THR A 20 -21.69 -0.98 43.76
N ALA A 21 -21.88 -0.32 44.91
CA ALA A 21 -22.47 0.99 45.12
C ALA A 21 -21.44 2.06 45.52
N ALA A 22 -21.96 3.27 45.78
CA ALA A 22 -21.41 4.39 46.57
C ALA A 22 -20.45 5.34 45.82
N ALA A 23 -20.41 6.65 46.05
CA ALA A 23 -21.23 7.59 46.81
C ALA A 23 -20.82 9.03 46.40
N SER A 24 -21.72 9.99 46.64
CA SER A 24 -21.55 11.43 46.45
C SER A 24 -20.66 12.07 47.52
N SER A 25 -19.94 13.14 47.17
CA SER A 25 -19.59 14.21 48.14
C SER A 25 -19.50 15.59 47.48
N THR A 26 -20.37 16.48 47.97
CA THR A 26 -20.26 17.95 48.02
C THR A 26 -18.98 18.35 48.80
N SER A 27 -18.42 19.56 48.82
CA SER A 27 -18.92 20.94 48.73
C SER A 27 -17.73 21.92 48.83
N ASN A 28 -18.01 23.20 48.57
CA ASN A 28 -17.36 24.43 49.06
C ASN A 28 -16.16 25.02 48.30
N ILE A 29 -16.45 26.10 47.55
CA ILE A 29 -15.52 27.20 47.27
C ILE A 29 -16.17 28.49 47.82
N PRO A 30 -15.45 29.32 48.60
CA PRO A 30 -16.00 30.54 49.17
C PRO A 30 -15.94 31.73 48.19
N ILE A 31 -16.95 32.58 48.31
CA ILE A 31 -17.08 33.89 47.66
C ILE A 31 -16.22 34.91 48.42
N LEU A 32 -15.46 35.74 47.70
CA LEU A 32 -14.88 36.98 48.20
C LEU A 32 -14.93 38.07 47.13
N ASN A 33 -14.87 39.30 47.61
CA ASN A 33 -15.69 40.43 47.23
C ASN A 33 -15.01 41.39 46.23
N SER A 34 -15.85 42.24 45.66
CA SER A 34 -15.67 43.34 44.72
C SER A 34 -14.52 44.34 44.95
N ASN A 35 -14.28 45.09 43.87
CA ASN A 35 -13.53 46.35 43.71
C ASN A 35 -12.02 46.26 43.47
N GLN A 36 -11.63 46.38 42.19
CA GLN A 36 -10.87 47.53 41.66
C GLN A 36 -10.57 47.33 40.17
N GLN A 37 -11.08 48.22 39.31
CA GLN A 37 -10.61 48.36 37.93
C GLN A 37 -9.34 49.21 37.90
N PRO A 38 -8.34 48.83 37.09
CA PRO A 38 -7.51 49.79 36.41
C PRO A 38 -7.74 49.71 34.89
N ARG A 39 -7.99 50.87 34.28
CA ARG A 39 -7.88 51.07 32.83
C ARG A 39 -6.44 50.76 32.41
N PHE A 40 -6.28 49.83 31.47
CA PHE A 40 -5.07 49.73 30.65
C PHE A 40 -5.42 49.64 29.17
N SER A 41 -4.70 50.47 28.43
CA SER A 41 -4.58 50.64 26.99
C SER A 41 -4.85 49.42 26.12
N SER A 42 -5.64 49.62 25.06
CA SER A 42 -5.77 48.71 23.93
C SER A 42 -4.43 48.51 23.24
N SER A 43 -3.74 47.42 23.58
CA SER A 43 -2.70 46.84 22.73
C SER A 43 -3.33 45.73 21.91
N SER A 44 -3.36 45.91 20.60
CA SER A 44 -3.71 44.88 19.63
C SER A 44 -2.63 43.80 19.67
N SER A 45 -2.85 42.76 20.48
CA SER A 45 -2.11 41.52 20.34
C SER A 45 -2.80 40.69 19.27
N SER A 46 -2.18 40.58 18.11
CA SER A 46 -2.52 39.54 17.15
C SER A 46 -2.40 38.18 17.87
N PRO A 47 -3.37 37.27 17.74
CA PRO A 47 -3.24 35.93 18.31
C PRO A 47 -2.03 35.25 17.65
N PRO A 48 -1.27 34.41 18.38
CA PRO A 48 -0.27 33.57 17.75
C PRO A 48 -0.99 32.70 16.73
N THR A 49 -0.50 32.72 15.49
CA THR A 49 -0.97 31.87 14.40
C THR A 49 -0.97 30.44 14.91
N LYS A 50 -2.16 29.90 15.17
CA LYS A 50 -2.34 28.51 15.55
C LYS A 50 -1.91 27.71 14.32
N MET A 51 -0.66 27.23 14.30
CA MET A 51 -0.24 26.23 13.32
C MET A 51 -1.18 25.04 13.52
N SER A 52 -2.15 24.90 12.62
CA SER A 52 -3.06 23.76 12.59
C SER A 52 -2.21 22.52 12.43
N SER A 53 -2.11 21.70 13.47
CA SER A 53 -1.53 20.36 13.36
C SER A 53 -2.36 19.58 12.35
N SER A 54 -1.76 19.20 11.23
CA SER A 54 -2.36 18.33 10.20
C SER A 54 -2.90 17.06 10.87
N SER A 55 -4.13 16.64 10.50
CA SER A 55 -4.70 15.41 11.07
C SER A 55 -3.97 14.17 10.54
N ALA A 56 -4.15 13.01 11.19
CA ALA A 56 -3.61 11.75 10.67
C ALA A 56 -4.14 11.45 9.24
N THR A 57 -5.39 11.82 8.97
CA THR A 57 -6.01 11.69 7.65
C THR A 57 -5.32 12.59 6.62
N ASP A 58 -5.07 13.85 6.95
CA ASP A 58 -4.39 14.79 6.05
C ASP A 58 -2.96 14.34 5.75
N THR A 59 -2.25 13.86 6.78
CA THR A 59 -0.90 13.27 6.63
C THR A 59 -0.91 12.08 5.67
N PHE A 60 -1.87 11.16 5.82
CA PHE A 60 -2.02 10.04 4.89
C PHE A 60 -2.30 10.53 3.46
N LEU A 61 -3.26 11.44 3.29
CA LEU A 61 -3.60 11.98 1.97
C LEU A 61 -2.44 12.72 1.32
N ASP A 62 -1.60 13.40 2.10
CA ASP A 62 -0.41 14.07 1.59
C ASP A 62 0.65 13.08 1.12
N LEU A 63 0.85 11.96 1.83
CA LEU A 63 1.71 10.87 1.35
C LEU A 63 1.17 10.25 0.04
N VAL A 64 -0.14 10.07 -0.07
CA VAL A 64 -0.78 9.59 -1.31
C VAL A 64 -0.55 10.55 -2.48
N LYS A 65 -0.61 11.87 -2.23
CA LYS A 65 -0.36 12.90 -3.26
C LYS A 65 1.12 12.99 -3.63
N SER A 66 2.01 12.90 -2.63
CA SER A 66 3.45 13.07 -2.81
C SER A 66 4.09 11.90 -3.57
N ARG A 67 3.49 10.71 -3.51
CA ARG A 67 3.94 9.54 -4.26
C ARG A 67 3.87 9.79 -5.78
N ARG A 68 5.00 9.73 -6.48
CA ARG A 68 5.14 9.98 -7.94
C ARG A 68 5.97 8.91 -8.64
N THR A 69 5.93 8.91 -9.97
CA THR A 69 6.81 8.05 -10.78
C THR A 69 8.16 8.72 -10.97
N TYR A 70 9.22 8.09 -10.44
CA TYR A 70 10.60 8.47 -10.65
C TYR A 70 11.27 7.46 -11.58
N TYR A 71 11.61 7.90 -12.78
CA TYR A 71 12.33 7.08 -13.76
C TYR A 71 13.84 7.15 -13.57
N ALA A 72 14.38 8.36 -13.35
CA ALA A 72 15.79 8.54 -13.03
C ALA A 72 16.05 8.13 -11.58
N LEU A 73 16.58 6.92 -11.40
CA LEU A 73 16.96 6.36 -10.10
C LEU A 73 18.48 6.13 -10.03
N ASN A 74 19.00 6.03 -8.81
CA ASN A 74 20.37 5.63 -8.54
C ASN A 74 20.43 4.60 -7.38
N LYS A 75 21.64 4.07 -7.12
CA LYS A 75 21.89 3.04 -6.10
C LYS A 75 21.99 3.58 -4.67
N THR A 76 21.93 4.90 -4.46
CA THR A 76 22.07 5.51 -3.13
C THR A 76 20.75 5.40 -2.36
N LEU A 77 20.74 4.58 -1.32
CA LEU A 77 19.58 4.39 -0.46
C LEU A 77 19.63 5.34 0.75
N PRO A 78 18.56 6.11 1.04
CA PRO A 78 18.49 6.96 2.23
C PRO A 78 18.18 6.17 3.52
N ILE A 79 17.83 4.89 3.39
CA ILE A 79 17.49 3.97 4.50
C ILE A 79 18.24 2.65 4.36
N SER A 80 18.34 1.90 5.46
CA SER A 80 18.97 0.59 5.46
C SER A 80 18.12 -0.49 4.77
N SER A 81 18.76 -1.57 4.33
CA SER A 81 18.07 -2.75 3.81
C SER A 81 17.14 -3.40 4.85
N ASP A 82 17.47 -3.30 6.15
CA ASP A 82 16.60 -3.79 7.23
C ASP A 82 15.31 -2.98 7.33
N ARG A 83 15.38 -1.65 7.16
CA ARG A 83 14.19 -0.80 7.12
C ARG A 83 13.32 -1.12 5.90
N ILE A 84 13.92 -1.35 4.74
CA ILE A 84 13.20 -1.82 3.54
C ILE A 84 12.50 -3.16 3.83
N ARG A 85 13.19 -4.12 4.46
CA ARG A 85 12.61 -5.42 4.82
C ARG A 85 11.41 -5.25 5.76
N ASP A 86 11.53 -4.40 6.77
CA ASP A 86 10.43 -4.11 7.71
C ASP A 86 9.23 -3.51 6.99
N ILE A 87 9.41 -2.47 6.17
CA ILE A 87 8.33 -1.87 5.36
C ILE A 87 7.61 -2.94 4.52
N ILE A 88 8.38 -3.78 3.83
CA ILE A 88 7.83 -4.82 2.98
C ILE A 88 7.03 -5.85 3.79
N THR A 89 7.56 -6.22 4.96
CA THR A 89 6.90 -7.17 5.87
C THR A 89 5.60 -6.59 6.42
N GLN A 90 5.61 -5.36 6.94
CA GLN A 90 4.43 -4.70 7.50
C GLN A 90 3.35 -4.51 6.43
N ALA A 91 3.72 -4.04 5.24
CA ALA A 91 2.75 -3.87 4.16
C ALA A 91 2.15 -5.20 3.70
N THR A 92 2.97 -6.25 3.56
CA THR A 92 2.48 -7.58 3.15
C THR A 92 1.54 -8.17 4.19
N LEU A 93 1.80 -7.92 5.48
CA LEU A 93 0.96 -8.39 6.59
C LEU A 93 -0.37 -7.64 6.69
N HIS A 94 -0.37 -6.33 6.47
CA HIS A 94 -1.52 -5.47 6.80
C HIS A 94 -2.37 -5.04 5.60
N VAL A 95 -1.90 -5.23 4.37
CA VAL A 95 -2.74 -5.00 3.19
C VAL A 95 -3.85 -6.05 3.14
N PRO A 96 -5.12 -5.62 3.04
CA PRO A 96 -6.24 -6.56 3.08
C PRO A 96 -6.34 -7.38 1.79
N SER A 97 -6.98 -8.55 1.92
CA SER A 97 -7.35 -9.41 0.80
C SER A 97 -8.78 -9.92 1.00
N SER A 98 -9.49 -10.18 -0.10
CA SER A 98 -10.86 -10.72 -0.02
C SER A 98 -10.87 -12.03 0.75
N PHE A 99 -11.79 -12.16 1.71
CA PHE A 99 -11.88 -13.31 2.62
C PHE A 99 -10.59 -13.59 3.41
N ASN A 100 -9.72 -12.59 3.56
CA ASN A 100 -8.38 -12.72 4.14
C ASN A 100 -7.56 -13.86 3.48
N SER A 101 -7.71 -14.04 2.16
CA SER A 101 -7.08 -15.12 1.41
C SER A 101 -5.56 -15.05 1.39
N GLN A 102 -4.99 -13.84 1.49
CA GLN A 102 -3.56 -13.57 1.53
C GLN A 102 -2.83 -14.23 0.34
N SER A 103 -3.33 -14.03 -0.88
CA SER A 103 -2.71 -14.56 -2.11
C SER A 103 -1.50 -13.76 -2.59
N ASN A 104 -1.24 -12.58 -2.03
CA ASN A 104 -0.10 -11.74 -2.40
C ASN A 104 1.22 -12.43 -2.03
N ARG A 105 2.20 -12.32 -2.91
CA ARG A 105 3.58 -12.77 -2.69
C ARG A 105 4.55 -11.73 -3.25
N VAL A 106 5.73 -11.63 -2.64
CA VAL A 106 6.77 -10.70 -3.09
C VAL A 106 8.12 -11.39 -3.12
N LEU A 107 8.91 -11.12 -4.17
CA LEU A 107 10.34 -11.41 -4.22
C LEU A 107 11.08 -10.08 -4.30
N VAL A 108 11.99 -9.85 -3.36
CA VAL A 108 12.74 -8.59 -3.25
C VAL A 108 14.17 -8.84 -3.71
N LEU A 109 14.57 -8.13 -4.77
CA LEU A 109 15.91 -8.22 -5.34
C LEU A 109 16.66 -6.92 -5.02
N LEU A 110 17.83 -7.04 -4.40
CA LEU A 110 18.71 -5.92 -4.05
C LEU A 110 20.09 -6.12 -4.69
N GLY A 111 20.82 -5.04 -4.91
CA GLY A 111 22.23 -5.11 -5.34
C GLY A 111 22.42 -5.94 -6.61
N ASP A 112 23.23 -6.99 -6.53
CA ASP A 112 23.58 -7.82 -7.69
C ASP A 112 22.38 -8.60 -8.24
N ASP A 113 21.45 -9.05 -7.41
CA ASP A 113 20.23 -9.73 -7.87
C ASP A 113 19.29 -8.78 -8.62
N HIS A 114 19.24 -7.51 -8.21
CA HIS A 114 18.51 -6.48 -8.94
C HIS A 114 19.13 -6.24 -10.33
N THR A 115 20.45 -6.08 -10.40
CA THR A 115 21.15 -5.91 -11.68
C THR A 115 21.03 -7.17 -12.55
N LYS A 116 21.07 -8.36 -11.97
CA LYS A 116 20.85 -9.64 -12.66
C LYS A 116 19.47 -9.72 -13.30
N PHE A 117 18.42 -9.32 -12.59
CA PHE A 117 17.06 -9.29 -13.13
C PHE A 117 16.93 -8.39 -14.36
N TRP A 118 17.50 -7.18 -14.31
CA TRP A 118 17.44 -6.26 -15.45
C TRP A 118 18.35 -6.68 -16.61
N SER A 119 19.49 -7.32 -16.33
CA SER A 119 20.31 -7.95 -17.37
C SER A 119 19.56 -9.06 -18.08
N LEU A 120 18.89 -9.93 -17.32
CA LEU A 120 18.10 -11.04 -17.86
C LEU A 120 16.94 -10.52 -18.70
N THR A 121 16.21 -9.52 -18.20
CA THR A 121 15.12 -8.86 -18.92
C THR A 121 15.61 -8.26 -20.23
N SER A 122 16.75 -7.57 -20.20
CA SER A 122 17.40 -7.01 -21.39
C SER A 122 17.72 -8.09 -22.43
N SER A 123 18.34 -9.21 -22.03
CA SER A 123 18.65 -10.31 -22.95
C SER A 123 17.42 -10.93 -23.59
N ILE A 124 16.31 -11.09 -22.84
CA ILE A 124 15.04 -11.58 -23.39
C ILE A 124 14.48 -10.60 -24.43
N LEU A 125 14.47 -9.31 -24.12
CA LEU A 125 13.97 -8.28 -25.03
C LEU A 125 14.83 -8.17 -26.29
N GLN A 126 16.14 -8.30 -26.18
CA GLN A 126 17.06 -8.22 -27.32
C GLN A 126 16.76 -9.28 -28.38
N ALA A 127 16.28 -10.46 -27.97
CA ALA A 127 15.92 -11.54 -28.88
C ALA A 127 14.63 -11.28 -29.66
N ILE A 128 13.78 -10.33 -29.23
CA ILE A 128 12.46 -10.08 -29.83
C ILE A 128 12.29 -8.66 -30.39
N VAL A 129 13.08 -7.70 -29.91
CA VAL A 129 13.04 -6.31 -30.38
C VAL A 129 13.87 -6.18 -31.66
N PRO A 130 13.32 -5.59 -32.74
CA PRO A 130 14.07 -5.29 -33.95
C PRO A 130 15.32 -4.46 -33.68
N ALA A 131 16.41 -4.76 -34.39
CA ALA A 131 17.73 -4.16 -34.13
C ALA A 131 17.73 -2.62 -34.23
N ASP A 132 16.95 -2.05 -35.15
CA ASP A 132 16.78 -0.61 -35.34
C ASP A 132 16.02 0.08 -34.19
N LYS A 133 15.33 -0.68 -33.34
CA LYS A 133 14.60 -0.18 -32.16
C LYS A 133 15.28 -0.51 -30.83
N TRP A 134 16.37 -1.29 -30.87
CA TRP A 134 17.03 -1.82 -29.69
C TRP A 134 17.58 -0.72 -28.79
N GLU A 135 18.20 0.32 -29.34
CA GLU A 135 18.89 1.36 -28.57
C GLU A 135 17.97 1.99 -27.51
N SER A 136 16.75 2.36 -27.88
CA SER A 136 15.75 2.92 -26.96
C SER A 136 15.35 1.95 -25.84
N THR A 137 15.30 0.65 -26.15
CA THR A 137 14.97 -0.41 -25.17
C THR A 137 16.14 -0.62 -24.23
N ALA A 138 17.37 -0.69 -24.74
CA ALA A 138 18.59 -0.83 -23.97
C ALA A 138 18.76 0.32 -22.97
N GLN A 139 18.52 1.57 -23.40
CA GLN A 139 18.54 2.74 -22.52
C GLN A 139 17.50 2.63 -21.39
N ARG A 140 16.30 2.12 -21.69
CA ARG A 140 15.27 1.88 -20.67
C ARG A 140 15.70 0.79 -19.69
N MET A 141 16.30 -0.31 -20.16
CA MET A 141 16.83 -1.37 -19.29
C MET A 141 17.94 -0.86 -18.38
N GLN A 142 18.83 -0.03 -18.92
CA GLN A 142 19.89 0.60 -18.14
C GLN A 142 19.33 1.53 -17.06
N MET A 143 18.29 2.31 -17.39
CA MET A 143 17.61 3.18 -16.43
C MET A 143 17.01 2.40 -15.25
N PHE A 144 16.40 1.23 -15.50
CA PHE A 144 15.88 0.41 -14.42
C PHE A 144 16.99 -0.26 -13.60
N SER A 145 18.05 -0.74 -14.25
CA SER A 145 19.23 -1.34 -13.60
C SER A 145 20.07 -0.34 -12.79
N ALA A 146 19.91 0.96 -13.04
CA ALA A 146 20.53 2.03 -12.27
C ALA A 146 19.90 2.21 -10.88
N GLY A 147 18.70 1.68 -10.65
CA GLY A 147 18.06 1.62 -9.34
C GLY A 147 18.84 0.77 -8.33
N ALA A 148 18.37 0.76 -7.09
CA ALA A 148 18.99 0.02 -6.00
C ALA A 148 18.36 -1.37 -5.81
N GLY A 149 17.09 -1.52 -6.15
CA GLY A 149 16.34 -2.76 -5.96
C GLY A 149 15.07 -2.86 -6.80
N THR A 150 14.52 -4.06 -6.85
CA THR A 150 13.23 -4.35 -7.50
C THR A 150 12.38 -5.23 -6.58
N ILE A 151 11.11 -4.88 -6.39
CA ILE A 151 10.10 -5.75 -5.78
C ILE A 151 9.28 -6.39 -6.90
N LEU A 152 9.32 -7.70 -7.01
CA LEU A 152 8.48 -8.49 -7.92
C LEU A 152 7.22 -8.92 -7.18
N PHE A 153 6.05 -8.59 -7.70
CA PHE A 153 4.75 -8.89 -7.09
C PHE A 153 4.11 -10.07 -7.77
N PHE A 154 3.66 -11.05 -7.00
CA PHE A 154 2.98 -12.23 -7.52
C PHE A 154 1.65 -12.46 -6.82
N GLU A 155 0.80 -13.21 -7.51
CA GLU A 155 -0.43 -13.78 -6.97
C GLU A 155 -0.28 -15.31 -6.92
N ASP A 156 -0.49 -15.92 -5.76
CA ASP A 156 -0.41 -17.37 -5.59
C ASP A 156 -1.69 -18.04 -6.09
N ARG A 157 -1.62 -18.67 -7.27
CA ARG A 157 -2.75 -19.35 -7.92
C ARG A 157 -3.33 -20.47 -7.06
N ALA A 158 -2.51 -21.17 -6.29
CA ALA A 158 -3.01 -22.25 -5.43
C ALA A 158 -3.96 -21.73 -4.35
N VAL A 159 -3.67 -20.55 -3.79
CA VAL A 159 -4.57 -19.89 -2.84
C VAL A 159 -5.87 -19.46 -3.52
N ILE A 160 -5.77 -18.88 -4.72
CA ILE A 160 -6.92 -18.41 -5.49
C ILE A 160 -7.83 -19.59 -5.84
N GLU A 161 -7.29 -20.65 -6.43
CA GLU A 161 -8.01 -21.87 -6.80
C GLU A 161 -8.63 -22.54 -5.57
N GLY A 162 -7.93 -22.57 -4.44
CA GLY A 162 -8.48 -23.04 -3.16
C GLY A 162 -9.70 -22.23 -2.70
N MET A 163 -9.68 -20.90 -2.89
CA MET A 163 -10.84 -20.05 -2.59
C MET A 163 -11.99 -20.25 -3.58
N GLN A 164 -11.69 -20.45 -4.87
CA GLN A 164 -12.70 -20.77 -5.88
C GLN A 164 -13.42 -22.07 -5.56
N ALA A 165 -12.68 -23.11 -5.17
CA ALA A 165 -13.24 -24.40 -4.76
C ALA A 165 -14.08 -24.27 -3.48
N LYS A 166 -13.61 -23.50 -2.49
CA LYS A 166 -14.31 -23.31 -1.20
C LYS A 166 -15.59 -22.49 -1.32
N PHE A 167 -15.63 -21.52 -2.24
CA PHE A 167 -16.72 -20.57 -2.39
C PHE A 167 -17.17 -20.48 -3.86
N ALA A 168 -17.70 -21.59 -4.39
CA ALA A 168 -18.04 -21.75 -5.80
C ALA A 168 -18.92 -20.64 -6.39
N ILE A 169 -19.87 -20.08 -5.62
CA ILE A 169 -20.72 -18.96 -6.08
C ILE A 169 -19.94 -17.69 -6.44
N TYR A 170 -18.74 -17.52 -5.87
CA TYR A 170 -17.84 -16.41 -6.14
C TYR A 170 -16.58 -16.84 -6.91
N ALA A 171 -16.53 -18.06 -7.45
CA ALA A 171 -15.34 -18.59 -8.11
C ALA A 171 -14.76 -17.63 -9.16
N ASP A 172 -15.61 -17.06 -10.03
CA ASP A 172 -15.16 -16.13 -11.07
C ASP A 172 -14.69 -14.77 -10.56
N ARG A 173 -14.93 -14.47 -9.27
CA ARG A 173 -14.54 -13.19 -8.64
C ARG A 173 -13.15 -13.25 -8.02
N PHE A 174 -12.71 -14.40 -7.52
CA PHE A 174 -11.43 -14.51 -6.81
C PHE A 174 -10.21 -14.07 -7.62
N PRO A 175 -10.08 -14.36 -8.93
CA PRO A 175 -8.96 -13.84 -9.71
C PRO A 175 -8.93 -12.30 -9.72
N GLY A 176 -10.08 -11.65 -9.93
CA GLY A 176 -10.15 -10.18 -9.91
C GLY A 176 -9.87 -9.58 -8.52
N TRP A 177 -10.34 -10.23 -7.46
CA TRP A 177 -10.07 -9.82 -6.08
C TRP A 177 -8.60 -9.98 -5.66
N ALA A 178 -7.94 -11.03 -6.15
CA ALA A 178 -6.50 -11.20 -5.95
C ALA A 178 -5.73 -10.03 -6.59
N THR A 179 -6.11 -9.64 -7.82
CA THR A 179 -5.44 -8.54 -8.52
C THR A 179 -5.68 -7.20 -7.84
N GLN A 180 -6.87 -6.98 -7.28
CA GLN A 180 -7.17 -5.81 -6.46
C GLN A 180 -6.29 -5.75 -5.20
N SER A 181 -6.12 -6.87 -4.50
CA SER A 181 -5.24 -6.94 -3.32
C SER A 181 -3.77 -6.72 -3.69
N ALA A 182 -3.30 -7.30 -4.80
CA ALA A 182 -1.95 -7.07 -5.31
C ALA A 182 -1.71 -5.60 -5.65
N ALA A 183 -2.67 -4.92 -6.28
CA ALA A 183 -2.60 -3.49 -6.57
C ALA A 183 -2.57 -2.62 -5.29
N MET A 184 -3.33 -3.00 -4.25
CA MET A 184 -3.25 -2.34 -2.94
C MET A 184 -1.84 -2.48 -2.35
N LEU A 185 -1.24 -3.67 -2.43
CA LEU A 185 0.12 -3.89 -1.92
C LEU A 185 1.16 -3.10 -2.71
N GLN A 186 1.06 -3.08 -4.04
CA GLN A 186 1.92 -2.26 -4.90
C GLN A 186 1.83 -0.77 -4.52
N PHE A 187 0.63 -0.26 -4.32
CA PHE A 187 0.40 1.14 -3.92
C PHE A 187 0.97 1.46 -2.53
N VAL A 188 0.74 0.58 -1.54
CA VAL A 188 1.24 0.78 -0.17
C VAL A 188 2.76 0.76 -0.15
N LEU A 189 3.41 -0.22 -0.79
CA LEU A 189 4.87 -0.29 -0.84
C LEU A 189 5.47 0.91 -1.56
N TRP A 190 4.90 1.32 -2.68
CA TRP A 190 5.36 2.49 -3.40
C TRP A 190 5.25 3.75 -2.54
N THR A 191 4.10 3.98 -1.89
CA THR A 191 3.90 5.12 -1.00
C THR A 191 4.86 5.10 0.18
N ALA A 192 5.05 3.95 0.82
CA ALA A 192 5.91 3.81 1.99
C ALA A 192 7.40 4.02 1.65
N LEU A 193 7.88 3.49 0.53
CA LEU A 193 9.25 3.73 0.07
C LEU A 193 9.48 5.21 -0.25
N GLU A 194 8.53 5.88 -0.88
CA GLU A 194 8.65 7.32 -1.14
C GLU A 194 8.56 8.19 0.11
N ALA A 195 7.82 7.76 1.12
CA ALA A 195 7.76 8.42 2.43
C ALA A 195 9.13 8.40 3.13
N GLU A 196 9.97 7.40 2.84
CA GLU A 196 11.36 7.28 3.31
C GLU A 196 12.37 7.96 2.38
N GLY A 197 11.90 8.73 1.39
CA GLY A 197 12.75 9.51 0.48
C GLY A 197 13.26 8.76 -0.75
N LEU A 198 12.87 7.50 -0.97
CA LEU A 198 13.20 6.79 -2.21
C LEU A 198 12.39 7.32 -3.40
N GLY A 199 12.85 7.05 -4.61
CA GLY A 199 12.03 7.12 -5.83
C GLY A 199 11.67 5.70 -6.30
N ALA A 200 10.56 5.57 -7.02
CA ALA A 200 10.16 4.30 -7.61
C ALA A 200 9.37 4.45 -8.92
N ASN A 201 9.33 3.37 -9.70
CA ASN A 201 8.49 3.23 -10.89
C ASN A 201 8.02 1.77 -11.05
N LEU A 202 6.79 1.57 -11.53
CA LEU A 202 6.15 0.26 -11.67
C LEU A 202 6.18 -0.20 -13.13
N GLN A 203 6.70 -1.41 -13.36
CA GLN A 203 6.89 -2.02 -14.67
C GLN A 203 6.11 -3.33 -14.81
N HIS A 204 5.92 -3.76 -16.07
CA HIS A 204 5.18 -4.97 -16.44
C HIS A 204 5.88 -5.69 -17.60
N TYR A 205 6.97 -6.40 -17.30
CA TYR A 205 7.68 -7.28 -18.24
C TYR A 205 7.19 -8.73 -18.20
N ASN A 206 6.26 -9.04 -17.31
CA ASN A 206 5.46 -10.27 -17.37
C ASN A 206 4.56 -10.27 -18.64
N PRO A 207 4.34 -11.43 -19.28
CA PRO A 207 4.81 -12.76 -18.87
C PRO A 207 6.21 -13.12 -19.40
N LEU A 208 6.90 -12.21 -20.09
CA LEU A 208 8.14 -12.52 -20.82
C LEU A 208 9.26 -13.02 -19.90
N VAL A 209 9.32 -12.51 -18.68
CA VAL A 209 10.36 -12.84 -17.70
C VAL A 209 9.99 -13.97 -16.75
N ASP A 210 8.71 -14.38 -16.71
CA ASP A 210 8.14 -15.24 -15.66
C ASP A 210 8.92 -16.56 -15.49
N ALA A 211 9.11 -17.30 -16.58
CA ALA A 211 9.80 -18.59 -16.55
C ALA A 211 11.24 -18.46 -16.04
N LYS A 212 11.94 -17.41 -16.46
CA LYS A 212 13.32 -17.17 -16.06
C LYS A 212 13.44 -16.66 -14.63
N VAL A 213 12.47 -15.90 -14.14
CA VAL A 213 12.36 -15.53 -12.73
C VAL A 213 12.18 -16.77 -11.86
N ALA A 214 11.25 -17.66 -12.23
CA ALA A 214 11.01 -18.90 -11.52
C ALA A 214 12.26 -19.79 -11.46
N GLU A 215 12.93 -19.99 -12.61
CA GLU A 215 14.17 -20.78 -12.70
C GLU A 215 15.31 -20.16 -11.87
N THR A 216 15.49 -18.84 -11.93
CA THR A 216 16.67 -18.17 -11.35
C THR A 216 16.60 -18.08 -9.83
N TRP A 217 15.42 -17.82 -9.26
CA TRP A 217 15.24 -17.60 -7.82
C TRP A 217 14.40 -18.68 -7.13
N GLY A 218 14.09 -19.79 -7.82
CA GLY A 218 13.34 -20.91 -7.24
C GLY A 218 11.93 -20.53 -6.80
N VAL A 219 11.29 -19.59 -7.50
CA VAL A 219 9.92 -19.17 -7.18
C VAL A 219 8.93 -20.27 -7.57
N PRO A 220 7.95 -20.62 -6.71
CA PRO A 220 6.95 -21.65 -7.04
C PRO A 220 6.18 -21.33 -8.32
N GLU A 221 5.88 -22.35 -9.14
CA GLU A 221 5.11 -22.19 -10.39
C GLU A 221 3.67 -21.68 -10.17
N THR A 222 3.16 -21.79 -8.93
CA THR A 222 1.85 -21.25 -8.56
C THR A 222 1.88 -19.73 -8.44
N TRP A 223 3.05 -19.12 -8.21
CA TRP A 223 3.20 -17.67 -8.10
C TRP A 223 3.23 -17.06 -9.50
N ARG A 224 2.15 -16.39 -9.86
CA ARG A 224 2.02 -15.70 -11.14
C ARG A 224 2.52 -14.27 -11.00
N LEU A 225 3.53 -13.88 -11.77
CA LEU A 225 4.09 -12.53 -11.73
C LEU A 225 3.08 -11.52 -12.28
N ASN A 226 2.87 -10.44 -11.53
CA ASN A 226 1.90 -9.38 -11.83
C ASN A 226 2.58 -8.07 -12.25
N ALA A 227 3.57 -7.60 -11.47
CA ALA A 227 4.27 -6.34 -11.70
C ALA A 227 5.66 -6.31 -11.06
N GLN A 228 6.48 -5.32 -11.41
CA GLN A 228 7.83 -5.11 -10.90
C GLN A 228 8.03 -3.65 -10.49
N LEU A 229 8.17 -3.37 -9.20
CA LEU A 229 8.43 -2.01 -8.69
C LEU A 229 9.93 -1.81 -8.52
N VAL A 230 10.52 -1.00 -9.40
CA VAL A 230 11.93 -0.57 -9.28
C VAL A 230 11.99 0.56 -8.27
N PHE A 231 12.98 0.53 -7.38
CA PHE A 231 13.21 1.60 -6.43
C PHE A 231 14.70 1.91 -6.26
N GLY A 232 14.99 3.12 -5.80
CA GLY A 232 16.35 3.60 -5.54
C GLY A 232 16.37 5.04 -5.05
N GLY A 233 17.55 5.63 -4.95
CA GLY A 233 17.69 7.05 -4.70
C GLY A 233 17.16 7.87 -5.88
N ARG A 234 16.59 9.04 -5.61
CA ARG A 234 16.07 9.94 -6.65
C ARG A 234 17.24 10.59 -7.38
N ALA A 235 17.28 10.45 -8.71
CA ALA A 235 18.30 11.05 -9.58
C ALA A 235 17.71 12.05 -10.58
N GLY A 236 16.45 12.44 -10.38
CA GLY A 236 15.73 13.41 -11.20
C GLY A 236 14.33 13.63 -10.63
N GLU A 237 13.62 14.59 -11.23
CA GLU A 237 12.27 14.96 -10.80
C GLU A 237 11.18 14.19 -11.55
N PRO A 238 10.03 13.92 -10.91
CA PRO A 238 8.90 13.33 -11.62
C PRO A 238 8.32 14.35 -12.60
N GLY A 239 7.83 13.88 -13.75
CA GLY A 239 7.15 14.75 -14.71
C GLY A 239 5.89 15.39 -14.14
N GLU A 240 5.21 16.23 -14.91
CA GLU A 240 3.91 16.79 -14.51
C GLU A 240 2.84 15.69 -14.41
N LYS A 241 1.80 15.94 -13.60
CA LYS A 241 0.64 15.04 -13.47
C LYS A 241 -0.63 15.83 -13.78
N ALA A 242 -1.26 15.53 -14.90
CA ALA A 242 -2.58 16.06 -15.23
C ALA A 242 -3.68 15.31 -14.46
N PHE A 243 -4.76 16.01 -14.15
CA PHE A 243 -5.96 15.45 -13.54
C PHE A 243 -7.17 15.83 -14.38
N GLY A 244 -7.98 14.83 -14.76
CA GLY A 244 -9.28 15.08 -15.35
C GLY A 244 -10.29 15.61 -14.31
N PRO A 245 -11.45 16.13 -14.76
CA PRO A 245 -12.45 16.78 -13.90
C PRO A 245 -12.95 15.85 -12.78
N ILE A 246 -13.07 16.35 -11.55
CA ILE A 246 -13.37 15.52 -10.36
C ILE A 246 -14.85 15.10 -10.31
N GLU A 247 -15.73 15.94 -10.82
CA GLU A 247 -17.18 15.80 -10.91
C GLU A 247 -17.63 14.63 -11.81
N GLU A 248 -16.76 14.17 -12.71
CA GLU A 248 -16.98 12.97 -13.52
C GLU A 248 -16.69 11.68 -12.74
N LYS A 249 -15.85 11.77 -11.69
CA LYS A 249 -15.35 10.61 -10.92
C LYS A 249 -16.03 10.46 -9.56
N VAL A 250 -16.55 11.55 -8.99
CA VAL A 250 -17.13 11.55 -7.64
C VAL A 250 -18.53 12.17 -7.67
N LYS A 251 -19.49 11.44 -7.10
CA LYS A 251 -20.84 11.92 -6.83
C LYS A 251 -21.07 11.89 -5.32
N PHE A 252 -21.70 12.92 -4.80
CA PHE A 252 -22.06 13.02 -3.40
C PHE A 252 -23.58 13.11 -3.24
N PHE A 253 -24.09 12.45 -2.21
CA PHE A 253 -25.50 12.46 -1.82
C PHE A 253 -25.58 12.51 -0.29
N GLY A 254 -26.65 13.08 0.27
CA GLY A 254 -26.94 12.98 1.71
C GLY A 254 -26.30 14.06 2.60
N PHE A 255 -26.11 15.26 2.08
CA PHE A 255 -25.92 16.47 2.86
C PHE A 255 -27.07 17.45 2.61
#